data_AF-A0A3N5QW54-F1
#
_entry.id   AF-A0A3N5QW54-F1
#
_cell.length_a   1.000
_cell.length_b   1.000
_cell.length_c   1.000
_cell.angle_alpha   90.00
_cell.angle_beta   90.00
_cell.angle_gamma   90.00
#
_symmetry.space_group_name_H-M   'P 1'
#
loop_
_entity.id
_entity.type
_entity.pdbx_description
1 polymer ?
#
loop_
_entity_poly.entity_id
_entity_poly.type
_entity_poly.pdbx_seq_one_letter_code
_entity_poly.pdbx_strand_id
1 'polypeptide(L)'
;MRSLDTAFDIVRGALLAERGIHGHWEGELSTSALSTATAVMSLIQVRRQSSGRDHETLISAGLDWLISQQHADGGWGDTSLSHSNISTTMLCRATLVAAREFVANLADRGRLGTGAE
;
A
#
# COMPACT_ATOMS: atom_id res chain seq x y z
N MET A 1 14.77 38.29 -13.90
CA MET A 1 13.32 38.59 -13.76
C MET A 1 12.52 38.08 -14.96
N ARG A 2 12.82 38.48 -16.20
CA ARG A 2 12.14 38.00 -17.43
C ARG A 2 12.01 36.47 -17.61
N SER A 3 12.94 35.66 -17.10
CA SER A 3 12.87 34.20 -17.22
C SER A 3 11.83 33.55 -16.30
N LEU A 4 11.56 34.15 -15.14
CA LEU A 4 10.59 33.64 -14.19
C LEU A 4 9.17 33.89 -14.69
N ASP A 5 8.91 35.07 -15.24
CA ASP A 5 7.61 35.45 -15.80
C ASP A 5 7.23 34.53 -16.97
N THR A 6 8.17 34.27 -17.88
CA THR A 6 7.97 33.31 -18.97
C THR A 6 7.71 31.89 -18.46
N ALA A 7 8.47 31.42 -17.47
CA ALA A 7 8.26 30.09 -16.90
C ALA A 7 6.89 29.99 -16.20
N PHE A 8 6.46 31.05 -15.52
CA PHE A 8 5.14 31.14 -14.90
C PHE A 8 4.03 31.03 -15.94
N ASP A 9 4.10 31.81 -17.02
CA ASP A 9 3.07 31.77 -18.07
C ASP A 9 2.98 30.41 -18.75
N ILE A 10 4.11 29.76 -19.02
CA ILE A 10 4.17 28.41 -19.60
C ILE A 10 3.50 27.39 -18.66
N VAL A 11 3.93 27.33 -17.39
CA VAL A 11 3.41 26.34 -16.44
C VAL A 11 1.94 26.60 -16.12
N ARG A 12 1.52 27.87 -16.00
CA ARG A 12 0.11 28.23 -15.83
C ARG A 12 -0.74 27.79 -17.01
N GLY A 13 -0.26 28.02 -18.24
CA GLY A 13 -0.94 27.59 -19.46
C GLY A 13 -1.11 26.08 -19.52
N ALA A 14 -0.03 25.34 -19.27
CA ALA A 14 -0.03 23.88 -19.22
C ALA A 14 -1.00 23.36 -18.14
N LEU A 15 -0.93 23.89 -16.91
CA LEU A 15 -1.81 23.47 -15.83
C LEU A 15 -3.28 23.73 -16.17
N LEU A 16 -3.63 24.90 -16.72
CA LEU A 16 -5.02 25.18 -17.09
C LEU A 16 -5.53 24.31 -18.25
N ALA A 17 -4.64 23.86 -19.15
CA ALA A 17 -4.98 22.94 -20.23
C ALA A 17 -5.34 21.54 -19.71
N GLU A 18 -4.77 21.10 -18.59
CA GLU A 18 -5.08 19.83 -17.92
C GLU A 18 -6.39 19.87 -17.11
N ARG A 19 -7.08 21.01 -17.04
CA ARG A 19 -8.35 21.10 -16.31
C ARG A 19 -9.46 20.42 -17.11
N GLY A 20 -10.08 19.40 -16.53
CA GLY A 20 -11.17 18.64 -17.15
C GLY A 20 -12.41 19.49 -17.46
N ILE A 21 -13.28 18.96 -18.32
CA ILE A 21 -14.51 19.63 -18.78
C ILE A 21 -15.46 20.04 -17.64
N HIS A 22 -15.39 19.34 -16.51
CA HIS A 22 -16.16 19.61 -15.31
C HIS A 22 -15.52 20.68 -14.39
N GLY A 23 -14.43 21.32 -14.82
CA GLY A 23 -13.81 22.43 -14.11
C GLY A 23 -12.89 22.03 -12.95
N HIS A 24 -12.51 20.76 -12.85
CA HIS A 24 -11.55 20.26 -11.85
C HIS A 24 -10.37 19.55 -12.53
N TRP A 25 -9.31 19.32 -11.77
CA TRP A 25 -8.18 18.50 -12.18
C TRP A 25 -8.34 17.10 -11.61
N GLU A 26 -8.09 16.10 -12.43
CA GLU A 26 -7.95 14.72 -12.00
C GLU A 26 -6.46 14.44 -11.82
N GLY A 27 -6.11 13.71 -10.76
CA GLY A 27 -4.74 13.34 -10.46
C GLY A 27 -4.66 11.88 -10.03
N GLU A 28 -3.54 11.25 -10.30
CA GLU A 28 -3.22 9.92 -9.78
C GLU A 28 -2.42 10.06 -8.50
N LEU A 29 -2.85 9.37 -7.43
CA LEU A 29 -2.08 9.31 -6.20
C LEU A 29 -0.85 8.45 -6.40
N SER A 30 0.28 8.88 -5.85
CA SER A 30 1.52 8.10 -5.92
C SER A 30 1.35 6.74 -5.26
N THR A 31 1.98 5.71 -5.85
CA THR A 31 2.09 4.39 -5.23
C THR A 31 2.78 4.51 -3.87
N SER A 32 2.15 4.00 -2.81
CA SER A 32 2.55 4.26 -1.44
C SER A 32 2.58 3.00 -0.57
N ALA A 33 3.75 2.67 -0.03
CA ALA A 33 3.90 1.56 0.90
C ALA A 33 3.10 1.75 2.18
N LEU A 34 2.97 2.98 2.66
CA LEU A 34 2.11 3.33 3.79
C LEU A 34 0.65 2.96 3.50
N SER A 35 0.11 3.37 2.35
CA SER A 35 -1.28 3.10 1.98
C SER A 35 -1.54 1.59 1.77
N THR A 36 -0.63 0.91 1.07
CA THR A 36 -0.72 -0.53 0.82
C THR A 36 -0.66 -1.33 2.12
N ALA A 37 0.26 -1.01 3.03
CA ALA A 37 0.36 -1.67 4.32
C ALA A 37 -0.90 -1.45 5.18
N THR A 38 -1.44 -0.23 5.18
CA THR A 38 -2.70 0.07 5.89
C THR A 38 -3.87 -0.77 5.36
N ALA A 39 -4.00 -0.84 4.03
CA ALA A 39 -5.05 -1.62 3.38
C ALA A 39 -4.90 -3.11 3.68
N VAL A 40 -3.70 -3.67 3.51
CA VAL A 40 -3.42 -5.09 3.79
C VAL A 40 -3.67 -5.44 5.25
N MET A 41 -3.20 -4.63 6.19
CA MET A 41 -3.47 -4.84 7.62
C MET A 41 -4.97 -4.87 7.90
N SER A 42 -5.72 -3.92 7.34
CA SER A 42 -7.18 -3.85 7.51
C SER A 42 -7.87 -5.10 6.95
N LEU A 43 -7.47 -5.54 5.75
CA LEU A 43 -8.00 -6.76 5.15
C LEU A 43 -7.67 -8.02 5.96
N ILE A 44 -6.47 -8.13 6.53
CA ILE A 44 -6.10 -9.22 7.45
C ILE A 44 -7.01 -9.22 8.67
N GLN A 45 -7.31 -8.05 9.25
CA GLN A 45 -8.20 -7.95 10.41
C GLN A 45 -9.64 -8.37 10.09
N VAL A 46 -10.16 -7.98 8.93
CA VAL A 46 -11.48 -8.45 8.45
C VAL A 46 -11.47 -9.97 8.22
N ARG A 47 -10.42 -10.50 7.58
CA ARG A 47 -10.27 -11.93 7.31
C ARG A 47 -10.20 -12.77 8.58
N ARG A 48 -9.56 -12.26 9.65
CA ARG A 48 -9.51 -12.93 10.98
C ARG A 48 -10.89 -13.14 11.61
N GLN A 49 -11.85 -12.28 11.26
CA GLN A 49 -13.22 -12.35 11.78
C GLN A 49 -14.18 -13.11 10.86
N SER A 50 -13.72 -13.51 9.67
CA SER A 50 -14.54 -14.11 8.61
C SER A 50 -14.14 -15.56 8.35
N SER A 51 -15.12 -16.42 8.09
CA SER A 51 -14.88 -17.84 7.72
C SER A 51 -14.59 -18.03 6.22
N GLY A 52 -14.98 -17.06 5.37
CA GLY A 52 -14.80 -17.09 3.92
C GLY A 52 -13.39 -16.69 3.47
N ARG A 53 -13.07 -16.87 2.19
CA ARG A 53 -11.76 -16.57 1.58
C ARG A 53 -11.67 -15.17 0.96
N ASP A 54 -12.55 -14.26 1.38
CA ASP A 54 -12.65 -12.93 0.79
C ASP A 54 -11.33 -12.16 0.96
N HIS A 55 -10.95 -11.43 -0.08
CA HIS A 55 -9.76 -10.57 -0.12
C HIS A 55 -8.40 -11.29 -0.03
N GLU A 56 -8.33 -12.63 -0.01
CA GLU A 56 -7.05 -13.37 0.05
C GLU A 56 -6.11 -12.99 -1.09
N THR A 57 -6.64 -12.83 -2.31
CA THR A 57 -5.85 -12.37 -3.47
C THR A 57 -5.30 -10.96 -3.27
N LEU A 58 -6.09 -10.04 -2.71
CA LEU A 58 -5.67 -8.66 -2.45
C LEU A 58 -4.63 -8.59 -1.33
N ILE A 59 -4.80 -9.39 -0.29
CA ILE A 59 -3.83 -9.53 0.81
C ILE A 59 -2.51 -10.07 0.24
N SER A 60 -2.55 -11.17 -0.51
CA SER A 60 -1.34 -11.77 -1.09
C SER A 60 -0.63 -10.79 -2.02
N ALA A 61 -1.34 -10.18 -2.97
CA ALA A 61 -0.76 -9.23 -3.90
C ALA A 61 -0.16 -8.00 -3.19
N GLY A 62 -0.82 -7.48 -2.17
CA GLY A 62 -0.31 -6.37 -1.38
C GLY A 62 0.94 -6.73 -0.57
N LEU A 63 0.99 -7.93 0.01
CA LEU A 63 2.18 -8.43 0.72
C LEU A 63 3.36 -8.63 -0.23
N ASP A 64 3.14 -9.26 -1.38
CA ASP A 64 4.16 -9.48 -2.40
C ASP A 64 4.73 -8.15 -2.89
N TRP A 65 3.84 -7.18 -3.13
CA TRP A 65 4.26 -5.84 -3.51
C TRP A 65 5.07 -5.16 -2.40
N LEU A 66 4.62 -5.17 -1.15
CA LEU A 66 5.38 -4.59 -0.03
C LEU A 66 6.78 -5.19 0.10
N ILE A 67 6.91 -6.51 -0.05
CA ILE A 67 8.21 -7.19 -0.04
C ILE A 67 9.08 -6.69 -1.21
N SER A 68 8.51 -6.56 -2.41
CA SER A 68 9.24 -6.07 -3.60
C SER A 68 9.71 -4.61 -3.48
N GLN A 69 9.03 -3.80 -2.67
CA GLN A 69 9.34 -2.38 -2.49
C GLN A 69 10.28 -2.09 -1.31
N GLN A 70 10.76 -3.12 -0.60
CA GLN A 70 11.70 -2.90 0.49
C GLN A 70 13.01 -2.31 -0.06
N HIS A 71 13.48 -1.21 0.54
CA HIS A 71 14.76 -0.62 0.17
C HIS A 71 15.94 -1.47 0.63
N ALA A 72 17.14 -1.19 0.09
CA ALA A 72 18.37 -1.89 0.45
C ALA A 72 18.75 -1.79 1.94
N ASP A 73 18.29 -0.74 2.62
CA ASP A 73 18.46 -0.56 4.08
C ASP A 73 17.45 -1.37 4.92
N GLY A 74 16.53 -2.08 4.27
CA GLY A 74 15.47 -2.86 4.91
C GLY A 74 14.24 -2.05 5.31
N GLY A 75 14.18 -0.76 4.98
CA GLY A 75 13.06 0.13 5.28
C GLY A 75 12.11 0.37 4.10
N TRP A 76 11.10 1.21 4.37
CA TRP A 76 10.13 1.71 3.39
C TRP A 76 9.92 3.21 3.57
N GLY A 77 9.71 3.91 2.45
CA GLY A 77 9.28 5.31 2.42
C GLY A 77 7.78 5.44 2.14
N ASP A 78 7.26 6.67 2.26
CA ASP A 78 5.82 6.94 2.06
C ASP A 78 5.37 6.71 0.62
N THR A 79 6.26 6.88 -0.34
CA THR A 79 6.10 6.52 -1.75
C THR A 79 7.28 5.69 -2.23
N SER A 80 7.18 5.14 -3.44
CA SER A 80 8.28 4.40 -4.11
C SER A 80 9.54 5.25 -4.38
N LEU A 81 9.46 6.58 -4.27
CA LEU A 81 10.58 7.49 -4.46
C LEU A 81 11.07 8.12 -3.14
N SER A 82 10.37 7.87 -2.03
CA SER A 82 10.72 8.44 -0.73
C SER A 82 11.86 7.65 -0.08
N HIS A 83 12.73 8.31 0.69
CA HIS A 83 13.65 7.59 1.58
C HIS A 83 12.91 6.81 2.65
N SER A 84 13.55 5.78 3.18
CA SER A 84 13.05 5.02 4.33
C SER A 84 12.76 5.94 5.51
N ASN A 85 11.59 5.76 6.15
CA ASN A 85 11.25 6.46 7.37
C ASN A 85 10.67 5.50 8.42
N ILE A 86 10.76 5.90 9.70
CA ILE A 86 10.41 5.03 10.83
C ILE A 86 8.94 4.59 10.82
N SER A 87 8.02 5.52 10.54
CA SER A 87 6.58 5.26 10.60
C SER A 87 6.16 4.23 9.57
N THR A 88 6.54 4.45 8.31
CA THR A 88 6.17 3.57 7.20
C THR A 88 6.90 2.24 7.29
N THR A 89 8.17 2.25 7.72
CA THR A 89 8.91 1.00 7.98
C THR A 89 8.24 0.16 9.07
N MET A 90 7.88 0.77 10.21
CA MET A 90 7.23 0.04 11.30
C MET A 90 5.86 -0.48 10.91
N LEU A 91 5.08 0.28 10.15
CA LEU A 91 3.77 -0.16 9.66
C LEU A 91 3.89 -1.35 8.68
N CYS A 92 4.81 -1.27 7.71
CA CYS A 92 5.07 -2.37 6.78
C CYS A 92 5.51 -3.62 7.54
N ARG A 93 6.44 -3.48 8.49
CA ARG A 93 6.91 -4.58 9.36
C ARG A 93 5.78 -5.19 10.17
N ALA A 94 4.96 -4.38 10.83
CA ALA A 94 3.81 -4.87 11.60
C ALA A 94 2.83 -5.64 10.72
N THR A 95 2.57 -5.15 9.51
CA THR A 95 1.69 -5.80 8.52
C THR A 95 2.22 -7.15 8.09
N LEU A 96 3.52 -7.25 7.77
CA LEU A 96 4.16 -8.51 7.39
C LEU A 96 4.16 -9.52 8.55
N VAL A 97 4.35 -9.07 9.79
CA VAL A 97 4.28 -9.93 10.98
C VAL A 97 2.84 -10.45 11.19
N ALA A 98 1.85 -9.56 11.14
CA ALA A 98 0.44 -9.93 11.31
C ALA A 98 -0.02 -10.96 10.26
N ALA A 99 0.46 -10.84 9.02
CA ALA A 99 0.21 -11.79 7.95
C ALA A 99 0.82 -13.17 8.25
N ARG A 100 2.08 -13.22 8.70
CA ARG A 100 2.75 -14.48 9.08
C ARG A 100 2.01 -15.21 10.20
N GLU A 101 1.65 -14.49 11.26
CA GLU A 101 0.88 -15.05 12.37
C GLU A 101 -0.49 -15.55 11.92
N PHE A 102 -1.14 -14.82 11.02
CA PHE A 102 -2.44 -15.23 10.49
C PHE A 102 -2.35 -16.56 9.73
N VAL A 103 -1.36 -16.73 8.86
CA VAL A 103 -1.13 -17.98 8.11
C VAL A 103 -0.78 -19.14 9.05
N ALA A 104 0.07 -18.90 10.04
CA ALA A 104 0.43 -19.92 11.04
C ALA A 104 -0.82 -20.43 11.79
N ASN A 105 -1.68 -19.52 12.24
CA ASN A 105 -2.92 -19.86 12.94
C ASN A 105 -3.91 -20.65 12.07
N LEU A 106 -3.98 -20.36 10.75
CA LEU A 106 -4.81 -21.14 9.83
C LEU A 106 -4.30 -22.58 9.66
N ALA A 107 -2.98 -22.76 9.55
CA ALA A 107 -2.37 -24.08 9.41
C ALA A 107 -2.63 -24.96 10.66
N ASP A 108 -2.56 -24.37 11.86
CA ASP A 108 -2.85 -25.09 13.10
C ASP A 108 -4.33 -25.48 13.23
N ARG A 109 -5.27 -24.62 12.80
CA ARG A 109 -6.70 -24.96 12.76
C ARG A 109 -7.01 -26.09 11.79
N GLY A 110 -6.35 -26.12 10.63
CA GLY A 110 -6.50 -27.20 9.65
C GLY A 110 -6.03 -28.55 10.18
N ARG A 111 -4.98 -28.58 11.00
CA ARG A 111 -4.46 -29.80 11.65
C ARG A 111 -5.37 -30.37 12.72
N LEU A 112 -6.09 -29.52 13.45
CA LEU A 112 -7.02 -29.94 14.50
C LEU A 112 -8.35 -30.47 13.95
N GLY A 113 -8.72 -30.10 12.70
CA GLY A 113 -9.98 -30.51 12.07
C GLY A 113 -9.97 -31.90 11.41
N THR A 114 -8.82 -32.53 11.21
CA THR A 114 -8.71 -33.82 10.49
C THR A 114 -8.63 -35.05 11.40
N GLY A 115 -8.86 -34.90 12.71
CA GLY A 115 -8.68 -35.97 13.71
C GLY A 115 -9.97 -36.53 14.33
N ALA A 116 -11.14 -36.23 13.76
CA ALA A 116 -12.43 -36.66 14.29
C ALA A 116 -13.36 -37.18 13.18
N GLU A 117 -12.99 -38.31 12.56
CA GLU A 117 -13.92 -39.23 11.91
C GLU A 117 -13.50 -40.67 12.23
#